data_AF-A0A356CTV5-F1
#
_entry.id   AF-A0A356CTV5-F1
#
_cell.length_a   1.000
_cell.length_b   1.000
_cell.length_c   1.000
_cell.angle_alpha   90.00
_cell.angle_beta   90.00
_cell.angle_gamma   90.00
#
_symmetry.space_group_name_H-M   'P 1'
#
loop_
_entity.id
_entity.type
_entity.pdbx_description
1 polymer ?
#
loop_
_entity_poly.entity_id
_entity_poly.type
_entity_poly.pdbx_seq_one_letter_code
_entity_poly.pdbx_strand_id
1 'polypeptide(L)'
;GKRYHGKKTSIGEYYDMYSMTGAHTTLPIPCYVRVTNTENGKSVIVRINDRGPFKKDRIIDLSFAAAYKLRLSDKGSGPVEVELIDPRQFNALKKTPDVVTEKIKEKDVVPAKEKIDEILANEPLYIQAGAFKNEKNADFLLKQLSDMKLENTPPFKKQFSEDLFHVVIGPFNNKDEANKIADLIKSKIKISIFITTKEKN
;
A
#
# COMPACT_ATOMS: atom_id res chain seq x y z
N GLY A 1 -2.95 20.16 -8.23
CA GLY A 1 -3.77 18.96 -8.04
C GLY A 1 -4.98 18.90 -8.96
N LYS A 2 -6.06 19.64 -8.68
CA LYS A 2 -7.41 19.42 -9.26
C LYS A 2 -7.47 19.21 -10.79
N ARG A 3 -6.79 20.06 -11.58
CA ARG A 3 -6.76 19.95 -13.07
C ARG A 3 -6.10 18.69 -13.64
N TYR A 4 -5.38 17.94 -12.80
CA TYR A 4 -4.69 16.72 -13.19
C TYR A 4 -5.43 15.46 -12.75
N HIS A 5 -6.44 15.58 -11.87
CA HIS A 5 -7.21 14.43 -11.40
C HIS A 5 -7.82 13.66 -12.59
N GLY A 6 -7.67 12.34 -12.57
CA GLY A 6 -8.11 11.47 -13.67
C GLY A 6 -7.26 11.54 -14.94
N LYS A 7 -6.10 12.23 -14.94
CA LYS A 7 -5.11 12.16 -16.03
C LYS A 7 -4.08 11.08 -15.77
N LYS A 8 -3.44 10.58 -16.83
CA LYS A 8 -2.36 9.59 -16.71
C LYS A 8 -1.09 10.23 -16.13
N THR A 9 -0.46 9.53 -15.19
CA THR A 9 0.90 9.82 -14.72
C THR A 9 1.93 9.30 -15.71
N SER A 10 3.21 9.58 -15.44
CA SER A 10 4.34 9.10 -16.26
C SER A 10 4.47 7.58 -16.33
N ILE A 11 3.90 6.83 -15.38
CA ILE A 11 3.85 5.36 -15.42
C ILE A 11 2.52 4.81 -15.99
N GLY A 12 1.63 5.70 -16.44
CA GLY A 12 0.37 5.34 -17.09
C GLY A 12 -0.80 5.07 -16.15
N GLU A 13 -0.61 5.16 -14.82
CA GLU A 13 -1.68 5.11 -13.83
C GLU A 13 -2.53 6.39 -13.86
N TYR A 14 -3.80 6.32 -13.45
CA TYR A 14 -4.61 7.52 -13.28
C TYR A 14 -4.23 8.25 -11.99
N TYR A 15 -3.96 9.55 -12.09
CA TYR A 15 -3.69 10.38 -10.93
C TYR A 15 -4.97 10.61 -10.12
N ASP A 16 -4.97 10.08 -8.91
CA ASP A 16 -5.94 10.40 -7.87
C ASP A 16 -5.35 11.42 -6.88
N MET A 17 -6.05 12.53 -6.68
CA MET A 17 -5.60 13.59 -5.79
C MET A 17 -5.76 13.23 -4.31
N TYR A 18 -6.59 12.23 -4.00
CA TYR A 18 -6.84 11.75 -2.64
C TYR A 18 -5.93 10.58 -2.23
N SER A 19 -5.18 10.02 -3.18
CA SER A 19 -4.17 8.99 -2.95
C SER A 19 -2.86 9.58 -2.43
N MET A 20 -2.05 8.79 -1.69
CA MET A 20 -0.76 9.23 -1.13
C MET A 20 0.38 9.15 -2.16
N THR A 21 0.30 9.97 -3.20
CA THR A 21 1.24 9.97 -4.33
C THR A 21 1.98 11.30 -4.49
N GLY A 22 3.06 11.29 -5.28
CA GLY A 22 3.78 12.51 -5.68
C GLY A 22 4.58 12.34 -6.96
N ALA A 23 5.11 13.47 -7.46
CA ALA A 23 5.96 13.55 -8.64
C ALA A 23 7.34 14.08 -8.29
N HIS A 24 8.38 13.49 -8.89
CA HIS A 24 9.77 13.96 -8.73
C HIS A 24 10.51 13.95 -10.09
N THR A 25 11.46 14.87 -10.29
CA THR A 25 12.19 15.02 -11.55
C THR A 25 13.14 13.84 -11.80
N THR A 26 13.97 13.50 -10.81
CA THR A 26 15.06 12.51 -10.97
C THR A 26 14.90 11.19 -10.21
N LEU A 27 14.09 11.11 -9.14
CA LEU A 27 13.97 9.87 -8.37
C LEU A 27 13.51 8.68 -9.23
N PRO A 28 13.90 7.44 -8.88
CA PRO A 28 13.41 6.24 -9.52
C PRO A 28 11.88 6.16 -9.42
N ILE A 29 11.23 5.68 -10.48
CA ILE A 29 9.78 5.49 -10.48
C ILE A 29 9.47 4.03 -10.83
N PRO A 30 8.63 3.31 -10.05
CA PRO A 30 8.05 3.74 -8.78
C PRO A 30 9.05 3.64 -7.61
N CYS A 31 8.95 4.57 -6.67
CA CYS A 31 9.65 4.48 -5.38
C CYS A 31 8.77 5.02 -4.23
N TYR A 32 9.24 4.89 -3.00
CA TYR A 32 8.61 5.49 -1.82
C TYR A 32 9.58 6.48 -1.18
N VAL A 33 9.05 7.62 -0.74
CA VAL A 33 9.83 8.62 -0.01
C VAL A 33 9.09 9.04 1.25
N ARG A 34 9.84 9.37 2.29
CA ARG A 34 9.34 10.15 3.42
C ARG A 34 9.47 11.61 3.06
N VAL A 35 8.39 12.36 3.23
CA VAL A 35 8.39 13.81 3.06
C VAL A 35 8.09 14.43 4.40
N THR A 36 8.96 15.30 4.88
CA THR A 36 8.82 16.01 6.14
C THR A 36 8.63 17.49 5.86
N ASN A 37 7.57 18.10 6.37
CA ASN A 37 7.43 19.54 6.39
C ASN A 37 8.34 20.11 7.49
N THR A 38 9.37 20.86 7.11
CA THR A 38 10.40 21.34 8.04
C THR A 38 9.88 22.45 8.95
N GLU A 39 8.75 23.09 8.64
CA GLU A 39 8.16 24.12 9.49
C GLU A 39 7.41 23.55 10.70
N ASN A 40 6.87 22.33 10.59
CA ASN A 40 6.01 21.75 11.62
C ASN A 40 6.40 20.33 12.04
N GLY A 41 7.46 19.76 11.46
CA GLY A 41 7.97 18.42 11.76
C GLY A 41 7.08 17.27 11.31
N LYS A 42 5.92 17.53 10.68
CA LYS A 42 5.02 16.45 10.23
C LYS A 42 5.62 15.75 9.04
N SER A 43 5.50 14.42 9.01
CA SER A 43 5.95 13.61 7.90
C SER A 43 4.88 12.70 7.35
N VAL A 44 5.01 12.36 6.07
CA VAL A 44 4.17 11.38 5.37
C VAL A 44 5.04 10.51 4.49
N ILE A 45 4.57 9.28 4.23
CA ILE A 45 5.16 8.42 3.21
C ILE A 45 4.32 8.56 1.94
N VAL A 46 4.97 8.83 0.81
CA VAL A 46 4.32 8.95 -0.50
C VAL A 46 4.98 8.04 -1.52
N ARG A 47 4.15 7.47 -2.40
CA ARG A 47 4.62 6.77 -3.60
C ARG A 47 4.93 7.80 -4.68
N ILE A 48 6.15 7.79 -5.21
CA ILE A 48 6.49 8.54 -6.41
C ILE A 48 6.08 7.71 -7.62
N ASN A 49 5.13 8.22 -8.39
CA ASN A 49 4.61 7.56 -9.59
C ASN A 49 4.55 8.48 -10.82
N ASP A 50 5.05 9.71 -10.70
CA ASP A 50 4.99 10.70 -11.78
C ASP A 50 6.28 11.55 -11.87
N ARG A 51 6.47 12.22 -13.02
CA ARG A 51 7.58 13.13 -13.29
C ARG A 51 7.16 14.59 -13.13
N GLY A 52 8.14 15.42 -12.81
CA GLY A 52 7.97 16.82 -12.45
C GLY A 52 8.26 17.02 -10.95
N PRO A 53 8.08 18.21 -10.39
CA PRO A 53 7.76 19.46 -11.06
C PRO A 53 8.87 19.91 -12.02
N PHE A 54 8.49 20.48 -13.16
CA PHE A 54 9.43 21.08 -14.12
C PHE A 54 9.70 22.57 -13.84
N LYS A 55 9.32 23.05 -12.65
CA LYS A 55 9.64 24.39 -12.18
C LYS A 55 10.89 24.34 -11.31
N LYS A 56 11.83 25.26 -11.53
CA LYS A 56 13.17 25.25 -10.90
C LYS A 56 13.16 25.41 -9.37
N ASP A 57 12.10 25.97 -8.83
CA ASP A 57 11.92 26.29 -7.41
C ASP A 57 11.26 25.18 -6.59
N ARG A 58 10.94 24.02 -7.20
CA ARG A 58 10.24 22.93 -6.53
C ARG A 58 10.97 21.61 -6.70
N ILE A 59 11.12 20.89 -5.60
CA ILE A 59 11.76 19.56 -5.59
C ILE A 59 10.75 18.42 -5.73
N ILE A 60 9.50 18.61 -5.29
CA ILE A 60 8.47 17.57 -5.28
C ILE A 60 7.06 18.15 -5.44
N ASP A 61 6.19 17.42 -6.15
CA ASP A 61 4.77 17.71 -6.24
C ASP A 61 3.99 16.64 -5.49
N LEU A 62 3.18 17.06 -4.53
CA LEU A 62 2.38 16.14 -3.73
C LEU A 62 0.92 16.12 -4.21
N SER A 63 0.31 14.95 -4.08
CA SER A 63 -1.15 14.81 -4.05
C SER A 63 -1.80 15.74 -3.02
N PHE A 64 -3.08 16.04 -3.20
CA PHE A 64 -3.82 16.88 -2.26
C PHE A 64 -3.86 16.23 -0.87
N ALA A 65 -4.09 14.92 -0.79
CA ALA A 65 -4.08 14.20 0.48
C ALA A 65 -2.74 14.27 1.21
N ALA A 66 -1.61 14.11 0.50
CA ALA A 66 -0.29 14.21 1.12
C ALA A 66 0.01 15.64 1.59
N ALA A 67 -0.28 16.65 0.77
CA ALA A 67 -0.10 18.05 1.13
C ALA A 67 -0.99 18.47 2.32
N TYR A 68 -2.23 17.98 2.37
CA TYR A 68 -3.16 18.24 3.47
C TYR A 68 -2.64 17.68 4.80
N LYS A 69 -2.15 16.43 4.79
CA LYS A 69 -1.55 15.81 5.99
C LYS A 69 -0.32 16.55 6.51
N LEU A 70 0.48 17.11 5.60
CA LEU A 70 1.65 17.94 5.92
C LEU A 70 1.31 19.38 6.33
N ARG A 71 0.02 19.78 6.28
CA ARG A 71 -0.43 21.17 6.47
C ARG A 71 0.20 22.16 5.48
N LEU A 72 0.42 21.68 4.25
CA LEU A 72 0.89 22.49 3.12
C LEU A 72 -0.26 22.94 2.21
N SER A 73 -1.43 22.29 2.28
CA SER A 73 -2.60 22.62 1.45
C SER A 73 -3.03 24.07 1.58
N ASP A 74 -2.98 24.61 2.80
CA ASP A 74 -3.53 25.92 3.12
C ASP A 74 -2.62 27.05 2.62
N LYS A 75 -1.30 26.79 2.60
CA LYS A 75 -0.26 27.69 2.07
C LYS A 75 0.00 27.49 0.57
N GLY A 76 -0.48 26.39 -0.01
CA GLY A 76 -0.21 25.97 -1.38
C GLY A 76 1.16 25.29 -1.59
N SER A 77 2.21 25.77 -0.90
CA SER A 77 3.56 25.19 -0.89
C SER A 77 4.30 25.53 0.40
N GLY A 78 5.39 24.83 0.68
CA GLY A 78 6.26 25.10 1.83
C GLY A 78 7.54 24.28 1.74
N PRO A 79 8.53 24.55 2.62
CA PRO A 79 9.78 23.84 2.64
C PRO A 79 9.56 22.41 3.13
N VAL A 80 10.20 21.46 2.43
CA VAL A 80 10.13 20.05 2.77
C VAL A 80 11.48 19.39 2.62
N GLU A 81 11.71 18.38 3.44
CA GLU A 81 12.79 17.42 3.29
C GLU A 81 12.23 16.13 2.67
N VAL A 82 12.98 15.53 1.75
CA VAL A 82 12.58 14.33 1.01
C VAL A 82 13.64 13.26 1.17
N GLU A 83 13.27 12.14 1.76
CA GLU A 83 14.16 11.00 2.01
C GLU A 83 13.67 9.77 1.24
N LEU A 84 14.55 9.13 0.47
CA LEU A 84 14.22 7.88 -0.20
C LEU A 84 14.10 6.75 0.82
N ILE A 85 12.98 6.02 0.79
CA ILE A 85 12.79 4.84 1.64
C ILE A 85 13.36 3.64 0.90
N ASP A 86 14.48 3.11 1.41
CA ASP A 86 14.96 1.79 1.04
C ASP A 86 14.17 0.73 1.81
N PRO A 87 13.37 -0.12 1.15
CA PRO A 87 12.62 -1.19 1.81
C PRO A 87 13.51 -2.16 2.59
N ARG A 88 14.79 -2.30 2.20
CA ARG A 88 15.77 -3.14 2.89
C ARG A 88 16.16 -2.55 4.24
N GLN A 89 16.31 -1.22 4.32
CA GLN A 89 16.61 -0.50 5.55
C GLN A 89 15.36 -0.29 6.42
N PHE A 90 14.19 -0.08 5.81
CA PHE A 90 12.92 0.07 6.54
C PHE A 90 12.55 -1.19 7.33
N ASN A 91 12.81 -2.37 6.76
CA ASN A 91 12.63 -3.65 7.46
C ASN A 91 13.65 -3.86 8.59
N ALA A 92 14.83 -3.23 8.52
CA ALA A 92 15.82 -3.24 9.59
C ALA A 92 15.43 -2.27 10.73
N LEU A 93 14.88 -1.10 10.42
CA LEU A 93 14.39 -0.11 11.40
C LEU A 93 13.12 -0.58 12.14
N LYS A 94 12.27 -1.41 11.49
CA LYS A 94 11.13 -2.07 12.18
C LYS A 94 11.57 -3.07 13.26
N LYS A 95 12.85 -3.46 13.33
CA LYS A 95 13.39 -4.34 14.38
C LYS A 95 13.97 -3.59 15.59
N THR A 96 14.04 -2.26 15.54
CA THR A 96 14.43 -1.44 16.69
C THR A 96 13.18 -0.75 17.24
N PRO A 97 12.70 -1.13 18.42
CA PRO A 97 11.59 -0.43 19.06
C PRO A 97 12.14 0.82 19.73
N ASP A 98 12.33 1.92 18.99
CA ASP A 98 12.44 3.24 19.62
C ASP A 98 12.29 4.38 18.62
N VAL A 99 11.71 5.48 19.14
CA VAL A 99 11.56 6.84 18.59
C VAL A 99 10.19 7.16 17.94
N VAL A 100 9.32 7.67 18.84
CA VAL A 100 8.08 8.46 18.69
C VAL A 100 6.77 7.71 18.45
N THR A 101 6.34 6.97 19.47
CA THR A 101 4.93 6.96 19.90
C THR A 101 4.60 8.27 20.61
N GLU A 102 4.20 9.31 19.87
CA GLU A 102 3.33 10.32 20.49
C GLU A 102 1.92 9.75 20.57
N LYS A 103 1.43 9.66 21.82
CA LYS A 103 0.08 9.23 22.17
C LYS A 103 -0.95 10.06 21.42
N ILE A 104 -1.55 9.49 20.38
CA ILE A 104 -2.90 9.89 19.97
C ILE A 104 -3.80 9.41 21.11
N LYS A 105 -4.35 10.35 21.88
CA LYS A 105 -5.46 10.07 22.80
C LYS A 105 -6.61 9.52 21.98
N GLU A 106 -6.84 8.21 22.10
CA GLU A 106 -8.10 7.56 21.75
C GLU A 106 -9.21 8.22 22.55
N LYS A 107 -9.99 9.12 21.92
CA LYS A 107 -11.31 9.42 22.47
C LYS A 107 -12.42 9.75 21.48
N ASP A 108 -12.15 9.93 20.18
CA ASP A 108 -13.22 10.31 19.23
C ASP A 108 -13.22 9.50 17.92
N VAL A 109 -13.17 8.16 17.99
CA VAL A 109 -13.42 7.30 16.81
C VAL A 109 -14.26 6.08 17.17
N VAL A 110 -15.59 6.23 17.20
CA VAL A 110 -16.56 5.14 16.95
C VAL A 110 -17.72 5.81 16.20
N PRO A 111 -18.12 5.35 14.99
CA PRO A 111 -18.72 4.02 14.78
C PRO A 111 -18.47 3.36 13.40
N ALA A 112 -17.25 3.44 12.85
CA ALA A 112 -16.95 2.77 11.56
C ALA A 112 -16.34 1.36 11.71
N LYS A 113 -15.77 1.03 12.87
CA LYS A 113 -15.02 -0.22 13.10
C LYS A 113 -15.95 -1.40 13.35
N GLU A 114 -16.99 -1.20 14.16
CA GLU A 114 -17.97 -2.24 14.51
C GLU A 114 -18.78 -2.71 13.30
N LYS A 115 -19.12 -1.80 12.38
CA LYS A 115 -19.86 -2.14 11.15
C LYS A 115 -19.03 -2.92 10.13
N ILE A 116 -17.71 -2.79 10.14
CA ILE A 116 -16.81 -3.55 9.28
C ILE A 116 -16.60 -4.96 9.84
N ASP A 117 -16.49 -5.09 11.16
CA ASP A 117 -16.28 -6.38 11.81
C ASP A 117 -17.52 -7.30 11.74
N GLU A 118 -18.74 -6.75 11.69
CA GLU A 118 -19.99 -7.53 11.51
C GLU A 118 -20.18 -8.05 10.08
N ILE A 119 -19.78 -7.29 9.06
CA ILE A 119 -19.86 -7.72 7.64
C ILE A 119 -18.83 -8.82 7.33
N LEU A 120 -17.67 -8.80 8.01
CA LEU A 120 -16.60 -9.77 7.89
C LEU A 120 -16.92 -11.16 8.47
N ALA A 121 -18.00 -11.31 9.24
CA ALA A 121 -18.29 -12.53 10.00
C ALA A 121 -19.00 -13.64 9.21
N ASN A 122 -19.65 -13.33 8.08
CA ASN A 122 -20.49 -14.28 7.33
C ASN A 122 -20.09 -14.49 5.85
N GLU A 123 -19.04 -13.84 5.37
CA GLU A 123 -18.53 -14.03 3.99
C GLU A 123 -17.25 -14.88 3.99
N PRO A 124 -17.07 -15.80 3.02
CA PRO A 124 -15.84 -16.58 2.90
C PRO A 124 -14.62 -15.66 2.72
N LEU A 125 -13.60 -15.85 3.55
CA LEU A 125 -12.38 -15.05 3.52
C LEU A 125 -11.36 -15.66 2.56
N TYR A 126 -10.68 -14.80 1.81
CA TYR A 126 -9.60 -15.18 0.91
C TYR A 126 -8.35 -14.37 1.25
N ILE A 127 -7.20 -15.00 1.08
CA ILE A 127 -5.90 -14.36 1.18
C ILE A 127 -5.39 -14.13 -0.24
N GLN A 128 -5.19 -12.88 -0.63
CA GLN A 128 -4.56 -12.52 -1.90
C GLN A 128 -3.04 -12.41 -1.73
N ALA A 129 -2.31 -13.32 -2.35
CA ALA A 129 -0.84 -13.39 -2.33
C ALA A 129 -0.19 -12.52 -3.42
N GLY A 130 -0.92 -12.17 -4.49
CA GLY A 130 -0.43 -11.28 -5.54
C GLY A 130 -1.49 -10.93 -6.58
N ALA A 131 -1.23 -9.88 -7.37
CA ALA A 131 -1.99 -9.54 -8.57
C ALA A 131 -1.02 -9.12 -9.69
N PHE A 132 -1.17 -9.72 -10.87
CA PHE A 132 -0.22 -9.60 -11.97
C PHE A 132 -0.92 -9.31 -13.28
N LYS A 133 -0.36 -8.41 -14.10
CA LYS A 133 -0.81 -8.24 -15.50
C LYS A 133 -0.42 -9.41 -16.39
N ASN A 134 0.69 -10.08 -16.07
CA ASN A 134 1.22 -11.19 -16.86
C ASN A 134 0.84 -12.52 -16.21
N GLU A 135 0.14 -13.37 -16.96
CA GLU A 135 -0.29 -14.69 -16.54
C GLU A 135 0.87 -15.57 -16.04
N LYS A 136 2.01 -15.55 -16.74
CA LYS A 136 3.17 -16.38 -16.40
C LYS A 136 3.75 -16.05 -15.03
N ASN A 137 3.65 -14.79 -14.60
CA ASN A 137 4.11 -14.37 -13.27
C ASN A 137 3.16 -14.88 -12.18
N ALA A 138 1.86 -14.88 -12.46
CA ALA A 138 0.86 -15.47 -11.56
C ALA A 138 1.06 -17.00 -11.46
N ASP A 139 1.34 -17.68 -12.58
CA ASP A 139 1.63 -19.12 -12.61
C ASP A 139 2.91 -19.46 -11.83
N PHE A 140 3.95 -18.64 -11.95
CA PHE A 140 5.18 -18.82 -11.18
C PHE A 140 4.93 -18.72 -9.68
N LEU A 141 4.18 -17.70 -9.24
CA LEU A 141 3.83 -17.57 -7.82
C LEU A 141 2.94 -18.73 -7.35
N LEU A 142 1.95 -19.13 -8.15
CA LEU A 142 1.07 -20.25 -7.85
C LEU A 142 1.84 -21.55 -7.67
N LYS A 143 2.79 -21.82 -8.56
CA LYS A 143 3.68 -22.98 -8.48
C LYS A 143 4.57 -22.91 -7.24
N GLN A 144 5.20 -21.76 -6.97
CA GLN A 144 6.01 -21.58 -5.76
C GLN A 144 5.22 -21.82 -4.47
N LEU A 145 3.99 -21.31 -4.40
CA LEU A 145 3.11 -21.52 -3.24
C LEU A 145 2.69 -22.99 -3.09
N SER A 146 2.40 -23.66 -4.21
CA SER A 146 2.00 -25.08 -4.22
C SER A 146 3.15 -26.00 -3.82
N ASP A 147 4.37 -25.69 -4.26
CA ASP A 147 5.58 -26.44 -3.96
C ASP A 147 6.00 -26.32 -2.48
N MET A 148 5.50 -25.31 -1.75
CA MET A 148 5.78 -25.12 -0.32
C MET A 148 5.07 -26.10 0.61
N LYS A 149 4.14 -26.92 0.10
CA LYS A 149 3.42 -27.96 0.85
C LYS A 149 2.98 -27.49 2.24
N LEU A 150 2.27 -26.37 2.29
CA LEU A 150 1.77 -25.82 3.54
C LEU A 150 0.63 -26.72 4.05
N GLU A 151 0.82 -27.33 5.21
CA GLU A 151 -0.21 -28.14 5.87
C GLU A 151 -1.42 -27.27 6.26
N ASN A 152 -2.62 -27.87 6.20
CA ASN A 152 -3.89 -27.22 6.56
C ASN A 152 -4.17 -25.91 5.81
N THR A 153 -3.74 -25.81 4.55
CA THR A 153 -3.98 -24.63 3.70
C THR A 153 -5.03 -24.95 2.64
N PRO A 154 -6.09 -24.13 2.50
CA PRO A 154 -7.02 -24.19 1.37
C PRO A 154 -6.30 -24.09 0.01
N PRO A 155 -6.94 -24.50 -1.10
CA PRO A 155 -6.29 -24.52 -2.40
C PRO A 155 -5.87 -23.12 -2.85
N PHE A 156 -4.67 -23.04 -3.44
CA PHE A 156 -4.21 -21.86 -4.16
C PHE A 156 -4.92 -21.79 -5.51
N LYS A 157 -5.52 -20.65 -5.84
CA LYS A 157 -6.22 -20.44 -7.11
C LYS A 157 -5.71 -19.18 -7.80
N LYS A 158 -5.67 -19.23 -9.12
CA LYS A 158 -5.49 -18.06 -10.00
C LYS A 158 -6.88 -17.62 -10.45
N GLN A 159 -7.21 -16.35 -10.23
CA GLN A 159 -8.44 -15.71 -10.67
C GLN A 159 -8.09 -14.56 -11.62
N PHE A 160 -8.89 -14.35 -12.67
CA PHE A 160 -8.69 -13.23 -13.57
C PHE A 160 -9.85 -12.25 -13.43
N SER A 161 -9.57 -11.06 -12.89
CA SER A 161 -10.58 -10.01 -12.75
C SER A 161 -9.92 -8.66 -12.99
N GLU A 162 -10.66 -7.68 -13.52
CA GLU A 162 -10.17 -6.30 -13.68
C GLU A 162 -8.84 -6.23 -14.47
N ASP A 163 -8.66 -7.08 -15.50
CA ASP A 163 -7.44 -7.18 -16.32
C ASP A 163 -6.18 -7.62 -15.56
N LEU A 164 -6.36 -8.31 -14.43
CA LEU A 164 -5.28 -8.80 -13.57
C LEU A 164 -5.50 -10.26 -13.14
N PHE A 165 -4.42 -11.02 -13.16
CA PHE A 165 -4.31 -12.36 -12.58
C PHE A 165 -4.02 -12.26 -11.09
N HIS A 166 -5.03 -12.51 -10.28
CA HIS A 166 -4.98 -12.56 -8.83
C HIS A 166 -4.60 -13.98 -8.38
N VAL A 167 -3.62 -14.11 -7.49
CA VAL A 167 -3.28 -15.38 -6.85
C VAL A 167 -3.86 -15.34 -5.45
N VAL A 168 -4.85 -16.19 -5.19
CA VAL A 168 -5.63 -16.21 -3.95
C VAL A 168 -5.56 -17.58 -3.27
N ILE A 169 -5.81 -17.58 -1.95
CA ILE A 169 -5.82 -18.77 -1.09
C ILE A 169 -7.12 -18.71 -0.31
N GLY A 170 -7.89 -19.79 -0.32
CA GLY A 170 -9.16 -19.85 0.37
C GLY A 170 -10.14 -20.83 -0.27
N PRO A 171 -11.37 -20.90 0.23
CA PRO A 171 -11.93 -20.03 1.27
C PRO A 171 -11.46 -20.38 2.69
N PHE A 172 -11.43 -19.39 3.58
CA PHE A 172 -11.24 -19.52 5.03
C PHE A 172 -12.52 -19.12 5.76
N ASN A 173 -12.86 -19.86 6.82
CA ASN A 173 -14.05 -19.60 7.65
C ASN A 173 -13.75 -18.68 8.85
N ASN A 174 -12.47 -18.48 9.18
CA ASN A 174 -12.04 -17.68 10.32
C ASN A 174 -10.90 -16.73 9.94
N LYS A 175 -11.02 -15.46 10.34
CA LYS A 175 -10.02 -14.40 10.16
C LYS A 175 -8.70 -14.71 10.86
N ASP A 176 -8.74 -15.36 12.03
CA ASP A 176 -7.53 -15.72 12.78
C ASP A 176 -6.71 -16.79 12.07
N GLU A 177 -7.38 -17.75 11.43
CA GLU A 177 -6.73 -18.77 10.61
C GLU A 177 -6.13 -18.15 9.35
N ALA A 178 -6.88 -17.29 8.68
CA ALA A 178 -6.39 -16.55 7.51
C ALA A 178 -5.17 -15.68 7.84
N ASN A 179 -5.17 -15.01 9.01
CA ASN A 179 -4.03 -14.22 9.48
C ASN A 179 -2.79 -15.09 9.75
N LYS A 180 -2.95 -16.23 10.44
CA LYS A 180 -1.84 -17.15 10.73
C LYS A 180 -1.16 -17.66 9.45
N ILE A 181 -1.97 -18.07 8.46
CA ILE A 181 -1.46 -18.54 7.17
C ILE A 181 -0.83 -17.39 6.39
N ALA A 182 -1.44 -16.19 6.38
CA ALA A 182 -0.87 -15.02 5.73
C ALA A 182 0.49 -14.66 6.32
N ASP A 183 0.65 -14.70 7.64
CA ASP A 183 1.92 -14.39 8.30
C ASP A 183 2.98 -15.48 8.07
N LEU A 184 2.56 -16.75 8.01
CA LEU A 184 3.44 -17.86 7.62
C LEU A 184 4.00 -17.66 6.21
N ILE A 185 3.13 -17.31 5.24
CA ILE A 185 3.55 -17.09 3.85
C ILE A 185 4.40 -15.81 3.74
N LYS A 186 4.04 -14.72 4.43
CA LYS A 186 4.87 -13.50 4.49
C LYS A 186 6.28 -13.81 5.01
N SER A 187 6.38 -14.64 6.07
CA SER A 187 7.67 -14.98 6.67
C SER A 187 8.56 -15.81 5.73
N LYS A 188 7.96 -16.67 4.90
CA LYS A 188 8.69 -17.56 3.97
C LYS A 188 9.00 -16.92 2.62
N ILE A 189 8.08 -16.13 2.06
CA ILE A 189 8.18 -15.66 0.65
C ILE A 189 8.47 -14.15 0.54
N LYS A 190 8.45 -13.40 1.66
CA LYS A 190 8.65 -11.93 1.66
C LYS A 190 7.77 -11.17 0.64
N ILE A 191 6.57 -11.69 0.36
CA ILE A 191 5.57 -11.05 -0.51
C ILE A 191 4.56 -10.28 0.32
N SER A 192 3.95 -9.25 -0.27
CA SER A 192 2.85 -8.50 0.34
C SER A 192 1.55 -9.28 0.18
N ILE A 193 0.85 -9.52 1.28
CA ILE A 193 -0.35 -10.35 1.33
C ILE A 193 -1.50 -9.56 1.95
N PHE A 194 -2.68 -9.64 1.36
CA PHE A 194 -3.90 -8.98 1.82
C PHE A 194 -5.02 -10.00 2.07
N ILE A 195 -5.89 -9.74 3.05
CA ILE A 195 -7.10 -10.53 3.27
C ILE A 195 -8.27 -9.78 2.62
N THR A 196 -9.08 -10.50 1.86
CA THR A 196 -10.25 -10.00 1.14
C THR A 196 -11.46 -10.90 1.41
N THR A 197 -12.67 -10.34 1.52
CA THR A 197 -13.93 -11.11 1.61
C THR A 197 -14.57 -11.38 0.26
N LYS A 198 -14.10 -10.69 -0.79
CA LYS A 198 -14.65 -10.86 -2.13
C LYS A 198 -13.93 -11.98 -2.84
N GLU A 199 -14.67 -13.06 -3.13
CA GLU A 199 -14.32 -13.95 -4.23
C GLU A 199 -14.44 -13.15 -5.53
N LYS A 200 -13.30 -12.73 -6.08
CA LYS A 200 -13.27 -12.01 -7.36
C LYS A 200 -13.39 -13.05 -8.47
N ASN A 201 -14.64 -13.31 -8.90
CA ASN A 201 -14.93 -14.11 -10.11
C ASN A 201 -14.47 -13.40 -11.38
#